data_AF-A0A937V3U1-F1
#
_entry.id   AF-A0A937V3U1-F1
#
_cell.length_a   1.000
_cell.length_b   1.000
_cell.length_c   1.000
_cell.angle_alpha   90.00
_cell.angle_beta   90.00
_cell.angle_gamma   90.00
#
_symmetry.space_group_name_H-M   'P 1'
#
loop_
_entity.id
_entity.type
_entity.pdbx_description
1 polymer ?
#
loop_
_entity_poly.entity_id
_entity_poly.type
_entity_poly.pdbx_seq_one_letter_code
_entity_poly.pdbx_strand_id
1 'polypeptide(L)'
;MVNTDELQSLISKCLQDFYERRVRKLEQLRLKGILRRKNPYLFKALGTQKASEIVEQILTAYIGASDETIFGEAFFEPLARIASGAKVSDAEGVDFVIETTDRQIAVALKSGPNIYNASQKKRQTQEFLALRSRLYKLHKQFDPMLGAGYGRARSEPTKD
;
A
#
# COMPACT_ATOMS: atom_id res chain seq x y z
N MET A 1 -25.64 0.54 -2.55
CA MET A 1 -24.69 0.52 -3.68
C MET A 1 -24.19 1.95 -3.86
N VAL A 2 -22.89 2.15 -3.98
CA VAL A 2 -22.31 3.48 -4.22
C VAL A 2 -22.74 3.93 -5.62
N ASN A 3 -23.18 5.19 -5.76
CA ASN A 3 -23.52 5.76 -7.06
C ASN A 3 -22.26 5.83 -7.94
N THR A 4 -22.39 5.51 -9.23
CA THR A 4 -21.28 5.55 -10.19
C THR A 4 -20.64 6.94 -10.27
N ASP A 5 -21.43 8.01 -10.23
CA ASP A 5 -20.91 9.38 -10.31
C ASP A 5 -20.11 9.75 -9.06
N GLU A 6 -20.61 9.35 -7.88
CA GLU A 6 -19.91 9.53 -6.61
C GLU A 6 -18.59 8.74 -6.59
N LEU A 7 -18.60 7.51 -7.11
CA LEU A 7 -17.42 6.68 -7.21
C LEU A 7 -16.37 7.29 -8.15
N GLN A 8 -16.79 7.80 -9.32
CA GLN A 8 -15.89 8.47 -10.26
C GLN A 8 -15.26 9.71 -9.63
N SER A 9 -16.06 10.56 -8.98
CA SER A 9 -15.55 11.74 -8.27
C SER A 9 -14.53 11.37 -7.19
N LEU A 10 -14.80 10.30 -6.45
CA LEU A 10 -13.88 9.81 -5.42
C LEU A 10 -12.57 9.30 -6.02
N ILE A 11 -12.63 8.50 -7.08
CA ILE A 11 -11.45 8.00 -7.81
C ILE A 11 -10.61 9.18 -8.30
N SER A 12 -11.23 10.19 -8.92
CA SER A 12 -10.52 11.38 -9.41
C SER A 12 -9.82 12.13 -8.28
N LYS A 13 -10.47 12.30 -7.12
CA LYS A 13 -9.88 12.95 -5.95
C LYS A 13 -8.69 12.17 -5.38
N CYS A 14 -8.81 10.84 -5.28
CA CYS A 14 -7.74 9.97 -4.83
C CYS A 14 -6.52 10.00 -5.77
N LEU A 15 -6.75 9.98 -7.08
CA LEU A 15 -5.67 10.11 -8.07
C LEU A 15 -4.99 11.48 -8.01
N GLN A 16 -5.77 12.55 -7.82
CA GLN A 16 -5.20 13.87 -7.65
C GLN A 16 -4.26 13.95 -6.44
N ASP A 17 -4.68 13.44 -5.27
CA ASP A 17 -3.83 13.37 -4.07
C ASP A 17 -2.56 12.53 -4.32
N PHE A 18 -2.70 11.38 -4.99
CA PHE A 18 -1.54 10.57 -5.41
C PHE A 18 -0.54 11.38 -6.26
N TYR A 19 -1.01 12.09 -7.29
CA TYR A 19 -0.13 12.89 -8.15
C TYR A 19 0.50 14.07 -7.41
N GLU A 20 -0.24 14.76 -6.55
CA GLU A 20 0.28 15.86 -5.74
C GLU A 20 1.40 15.38 -4.79
N ARG A 21 1.19 14.25 -4.11
CA ARG A 21 2.22 13.63 -3.25
C ARG A 21 3.44 13.20 -4.06
N ARG A 22 3.24 12.65 -5.26
CA ARG A 22 4.31 12.25 -6.17
C ARG A 22 5.16 13.44 -6.61
N VAL A 23 4.53 14.58 -6.94
CA VAL A 23 5.22 15.84 -7.28
C VAL A 23 5.98 16.39 -6.07
N ARG A 24 5.37 16.46 -4.88
CA ARG A 24 6.06 16.93 -3.66
C ARG A 24 7.30 16.11 -3.35
N LYS A 25 7.27 14.81 -3.62
CA LYS A 25 8.44 13.94 -3.44
C LYS A 25 9.58 14.30 -4.39
N LEU A 26 9.25 14.62 -5.64
CA LEU A 26 10.23 15.14 -6.60
C LEU A 26 10.85 16.47 -6.15
N GLU A 27 10.06 17.38 -5.58
CA GLU A 27 10.56 18.67 -5.05
C GLU A 27 11.55 18.49 -3.88
N GLN A 28 11.37 17.42 -3.10
CA GLN A 28 12.25 17.06 -1.99
C GLN A 28 13.54 16.35 -2.45
N LEU A 29 13.65 16.00 -3.74
CA LEU A 29 14.83 15.35 -4.27
C LEU A 29 16.08 16.22 -4.07
N ARG A 30 17.14 15.59 -3.56
CA ARG A 30 18.47 16.21 -3.41
C ARG A 30 19.49 15.31 -4.06
N LEU A 31 20.03 15.74 -5.20
CA LEU A 31 20.98 14.95 -6.01
C LEU A 31 22.16 14.43 -5.19
N LYS A 32 22.82 15.30 -4.41
CA LYS A 32 23.95 14.90 -3.54
C LYS A 32 23.55 13.82 -2.52
N GLY A 33 22.34 13.90 -1.96
CA GLY A 33 21.83 12.92 -1.00
C GLY A 33 21.62 11.55 -1.63
N ILE A 34 21.15 11.52 -2.88
CA ILE A 34 20.94 10.27 -3.62
C ILE A 34 22.26 9.67 -4.06
N LEU A 35 23.15 10.47 -4.66
CA LEU A 35 24.44 10.00 -5.18
C LEU A 35 25.32 9.37 -4.08
N ARG A 36 25.27 9.88 -2.85
CA ARG A 36 26.01 9.34 -1.70
C ARG A 36 25.71 7.85 -1.42
N ARG A 37 24.52 7.37 -1.79
CA ARG A 37 24.07 6.00 -1.53
C ARG A 37 24.24 5.06 -2.73
N LYS A 38 24.72 5.57 -3.87
CA LYS A 38 24.85 4.79 -5.11
C LYS A 38 26.26 4.23 -5.25
N ASN A 39 26.37 3.07 -5.91
CA ASN A 39 27.63 2.40 -6.19
C ASN A 39 28.10 2.78 -7.62
N PRO A 40 29.11 3.65 -7.77
CA PRO A 40 29.61 4.06 -9.10
C PRO A 40 30.18 2.90 -9.91
N TYR A 41 30.72 1.87 -9.25
CA TYR A 41 31.25 0.67 -9.92
C TYR A 41 30.15 -0.16 -10.57
N LEU A 42 28.94 -0.18 -9.98
CA LEU A 42 27.82 -0.91 -10.55
C LEU A 42 27.36 -0.29 -11.88
N PHE A 43 27.32 1.05 -11.98
CA PHE A 43 27.02 1.72 -13.25
C PHE A 43 28.06 1.38 -14.33
N LYS A 44 29.35 1.31 -13.95
CA LYS A 44 30.42 0.88 -14.86
C LYS A 44 30.26 -0.58 -15.30
N ALA A 45 29.93 -1.47 -14.37
CA ALA A 45 29.73 -2.91 -14.65
C ALA A 45 28.50 -3.16 -15.53
N LEU A 46 27.43 -2.39 -15.36
CA LEU A 46 26.22 -2.43 -16.20
C LEU A 46 26.42 -1.77 -17.58
N GLY A 47 27.61 -1.24 -17.86
CA GLY A 47 27.92 -0.63 -19.15
C GLY A 47 27.21 0.71 -19.39
N THR A 48 26.84 1.44 -18.33
CA THR A 48 26.25 2.78 -18.47
C THR A 48 27.30 3.75 -19.04
N GLN A 49 27.06 4.29 -20.23
CA GLN A 49 28.07 5.07 -20.97
C GLN A 49 27.83 6.58 -20.90
N LYS A 50 26.61 7.00 -20.55
CA LYS A 50 26.24 8.43 -20.51
C LYS A 50 25.82 8.86 -19.11
N ALA A 51 26.19 10.08 -18.75
CA ALA A 51 25.73 10.68 -17.50
C ALA A 51 24.19 10.83 -17.45
N SER A 52 23.55 11.08 -18.60
CA SER A 52 22.09 11.16 -18.71
C SER A 52 21.39 9.85 -18.31
N GLU A 53 21.97 8.69 -18.67
CA GLU A 53 21.43 7.38 -18.31
C GLU A 53 21.48 7.17 -16.79
N ILE A 54 22.57 7.60 -16.14
CA ILE A 54 22.70 7.54 -14.67
C ILE A 54 21.61 8.40 -14.03
N VAL A 55 21.42 9.63 -14.52
CA VAL A 55 20.42 10.56 -13.98
C VAL A 55 19.01 10.01 -14.16
N GLU A 56 18.67 9.51 -15.34
CA GLU A 56 17.35 8.93 -15.63
C GLU A 56 17.05 7.71 -14.76
N GLN A 57 17.99 6.76 -14.66
CA GLN A 57 17.83 5.58 -13.80
C GLN A 57 17.63 5.98 -12.33
N ILE A 58 18.38 6.98 -11.86
CA ILE A 58 18.25 7.47 -10.49
C ILE A 58 16.88 8.11 -10.26
N LEU A 59 16.42 8.96 -11.17
CA LEU A 59 15.13 9.64 -11.05
C LEU A 59 13.97 8.64 -11.08
N THR A 60 13.96 7.73 -12.07
CA THR A 60 12.94 6.68 -12.19
C THR A 60 12.90 5.81 -10.94
N ALA A 61 14.06 5.38 -10.44
CA ALA A 61 14.13 4.61 -9.20
C ALA A 61 13.68 5.40 -7.97
N TYR A 62 13.99 6.70 -7.89
CA TYR A 62 13.61 7.54 -6.76
C TYR A 62 12.09 7.77 -6.69
N ILE A 63 11.47 8.06 -7.82
CA ILE A 63 10.01 8.24 -7.92
C ILE A 63 9.32 6.90 -7.62
N GLY A 64 9.73 5.83 -8.34
CA GLY A 64 9.12 4.51 -8.24
C GLY A 64 9.25 3.84 -6.87
N ALA A 65 10.31 4.14 -6.11
CA ALA A 65 10.54 3.54 -4.79
C ALA A 65 9.43 3.81 -3.76
N SER A 66 8.56 4.76 -4.02
CA SER A 66 7.42 5.03 -3.14
C SER A 66 6.08 5.17 -3.84
N ASP A 67 6.04 5.03 -5.16
CA ASP A 67 4.79 5.10 -5.89
C ASP A 67 3.80 4.09 -5.28
N GLU A 68 4.25 2.87 -4.97
CA GLU A 68 3.42 1.83 -4.35
C GLU A 68 2.86 2.23 -2.98
N THR A 69 3.70 2.78 -2.10
CA THR A 69 3.26 3.22 -0.76
C THR A 69 2.28 4.38 -0.85
N ILE A 70 2.61 5.40 -1.64
CA ILE A 70 1.75 6.58 -1.81
C ILE A 70 0.42 6.17 -2.44
N PHE A 71 0.45 5.27 -3.43
CA PHE A 71 -0.77 4.77 -4.08
C PHE A 71 -1.64 3.94 -3.13
N GLY A 72 -1.02 3.10 -2.29
CA GLY A 72 -1.72 2.41 -1.21
C GLY A 72 -2.51 3.37 -0.30
N GLU A 73 -1.83 4.38 0.24
CA GLU A 73 -2.40 5.35 1.19
C GLU A 73 -3.39 6.34 0.56
N ALA A 74 -3.08 6.87 -0.63
CA ALA A 74 -3.88 7.92 -1.26
C ALA A 74 -5.05 7.37 -2.10
N PHE A 75 -4.93 6.12 -2.60
CA PHE A 75 -5.90 5.54 -3.52
C PHE A 75 -6.63 4.32 -2.94
N PHE A 76 -5.92 3.25 -2.62
CA PHE A 76 -6.57 1.99 -2.23
C PHE A 76 -7.32 2.09 -0.90
N GLU A 77 -6.68 2.62 0.15
CA GLU A 77 -7.28 2.72 1.48
C GLU A 77 -8.58 3.55 1.49
N PRO A 78 -8.59 4.79 0.94
CA PRO A 78 -9.80 5.61 0.96
C PRO A 78 -10.95 5.00 0.18
N LEU A 79 -10.67 4.40 -0.98
CA LEU A 79 -11.67 3.72 -1.81
C LEU A 79 -12.25 2.50 -1.11
N ALA A 80 -11.40 1.62 -0.57
CA ALA A 80 -11.85 0.40 0.11
C ALA A 80 -12.71 0.73 1.33
N ARG A 81 -12.32 1.76 2.09
CA ARG A 81 -13.08 2.24 3.26
C ARG A 81 -14.46 2.75 2.88
N ILE A 82 -14.55 3.60 1.86
CA ILE A 82 -15.84 4.19 1.44
C ILE A 82 -16.74 3.12 0.83
N ALA A 83 -16.20 2.26 -0.03
CA ALA A 83 -16.96 1.19 -0.67
C ALA A 83 -17.53 0.17 0.34
N SER A 84 -16.81 -0.08 1.44
CA SER A 84 -17.23 -1.01 2.49
C SER A 84 -18.09 -0.36 3.60
N GLY A 85 -18.17 0.97 3.65
CA GLY A 85 -18.77 1.68 4.79
C GLY A 85 -18.01 1.49 6.10
N ALA A 86 -16.72 1.11 6.03
CA ALA A 86 -15.92 0.77 7.18
C ALA A 86 -15.49 2.01 7.99
N LYS A 87 -15.27 1.81 9.29
CA LYS A 87 -14.68 2.81 10.18
C LYS A 87 -13.16 2.66 10.18
N VAL A 88 -12.45 3.79 10.27
CA VAL A 88 -10.99 3.79 10.46
C VAL A 88 -10.66 3.07 11.76
N SER A 89 -9.61 2.26 11.72
CA SER A 89 -9.12 1.52 12.87
C SER A 89 -7.96 2.28 13.52
N ASP A 90 -8.00 2.43 14.85
CA ASP A 90 -6.86 2.93 15.64
C ASP A 90 -5.88 1.82 16.03
N ALA A 91 -6.11 0.58 15.57
CA ALA A 91 -5.28 -0.56 15.89
C ALA A 91 -4.12 -0.71 14.91
N GLU A 92 -2.92 -0.92 15.44
CA GLU A 92 -1.73 -1.17 14.63
C GLU A 92 -1.94 -2.37 13.69
N GLY A 93 -1.52 -2.22 12.43
CA GLY A 93 -1.62 -3.27 11.42
C GLY A 93 -3.02 -3.49 10.85
N VAL A 94 -4.01 -2.69 11.23
CA VAL A 94 -5.39 -2.78 10.72
C VAL A 94 -5.80 -1.43 10.17
N ASP A 95 -6.13 -1.38 8.89
CA ASP A 95 -6.47 -0.14 8.19
C ASP A 95 -7.91 0.29 8.52
N PHE A 96 -8.85 -0.65 8.52
CA PHE A 96 -10.25 -0.37 8.86
C PHE A 96 -11.00 -1.57 9.43
N VAL A 97 -12.10 -1.29 10.12
CA VAL A 97 -13.00 -2.28 10.70
C VAL A 97 -14.39 -2.13 10.12
N ILE A 98 -14.96 -3.25 9.68
CA ILE A 98 -16.37 -3.35 9.30
C ILE A 98 -17.10 -4.00 10.46
N GLU A 99 -18.06 -3.28 11.03
CA GLU A 99 -18.85 -3.74 12.16
C GLU A 99 -20.28 -4.05 11.72
N THR A 100 -20.74 -5.27 11.98
CA THR A 100 -22.14 -5.67 11.86
C THR A 100 -22.73 -5.91 13.26
N THR A 101 -24.00 -6.34 13.31
CA THR A 101 -24.68 -6.68 14.57
C THR A 101 -23.95 -7.78 15.33
N ASP A 102 -23.44 -8.78 14.62
CA ASP A 102 -22.86 -10.01 15.16
C ASP A 102 -21.34 -10.17 14.90
N ARG A 103 -20.75 -9.36 14.02
CA ARG A 103 -19.35 -9.49 13.60
C ARG A 103 -18.56 -8.19 13.65
N GLN A 104 -17.25 -8.36 13.81
CA GLN A 104 -16.20 -7.37 13.71
C GLN A 104 -15.17 -7.90 12.72
N ILE A 105 -15.16 -7.34 11.51
CA ILE A 105 -14.20 -7.72 10.47
C ILE A 105 -13.07 -6.71 10.50
N ALA A 106 -11.88 -7.15 10.93
CA ALA A 106 -10.69 -6.31 10.96
C ALA A 106 -9.91 -6.50 9.65
N VAL A 107 -9.76 -5.43 8.87
CA VAL A 107 -9.17 -5.51 7.54
C VAL A 107 -7.78 -4.87 7.54
N ALA A 108 -6.79 -5.66 7.15
CA ALA A 108 -5.49 -5.16 6.74
C ALA A 108 -5.45 -5.16 5.21
N LEU A 109 -5.60 -3.99 4.60
CA LEU A 109 -5.57 -3.78 3.17
C LEU A 109 -4.13 -3.72 2.68
N LYS A 110 -3.88 -4.41 1.58
CA LYS A 110 -2.63 -4.40 0.86
C LYS A 110 -2.89 -4.23 -0.62
N SER A 111 -1.88 -3.83 -1.36
CA SER A 111 -2.03 -3.52 -2.78
C SER A 111 -2.27 -4.78 -3.63
N GLY A 112 -1.40 -5.79 -3.57
CA GLY A 112 -1.53 -7.08 -4.30
C GLY A 112 -1.56 -8.37 -3.46
N PRO A 113 -1.55 -9.54 -4.12
CA PRO A 113 -1.39 -10.85 -3.46
C PRO A 113 0.10 -11.16 -3.26
N ASN A 114 0.47 -11.81 -2.14
CA ASN A 114 1.84 -12.26 -1.80
C ASN A 114 2.85 -11.20 -1.33
N ILE A 115 2.43 -10.29 -0.45
CA ILE A 115 3.28 -9.16 -0.03
C ILE A 115 4.12 -9.48 1.21
N TYR A 116 3.74 -10.51 1.95
CA TYR A 116 4.39 -10.84 3.21
C TYR A 116 5.45 -11.91 3.08
N ASN A 117 6.64 -11.55 3.55
CA ASN A 117 7.60 -12.53 4.02
C ASN A 117 7.13 -13.15 5.36
N ALA A 118 7.86 -14.16 5.84
CA ALA A 118 7.49 -14.90 7.05
C ALA A 118 7.40 -14.02 8.31
N SER A 119 8.29 -13.03 8.47
CA SER A 119 8.28 -12.16 9.65
C SER A 119 7.11 -11.18 9.63
N GLN A 120 6.77 -10.61 8.46
CA GLN A 120 5.61 -9.75 8.30
C GLN A 120 4.30 -10.50 8.56
N LYS A 121 4.18 -11.74 8.09
CA LYS A 121 3.00 -12.59 8.34
C LYS A 121 2.83 -12.87 9.84
N LYS A 122 3.92 -13.13 10.55
CA LYS A 122 3.92 -13.32 12.01
C LYS A 122 3.48 -12.05 12.74
N ARG A 123 4.04 -10.89 12.37
CA ARG A 123 3.68 -9.59 12.96
C ARG A 123 2.20 -9.27 12.76
N GLN A 124 1.71 -9.37 11.52
CA GLN A 124 0.29 -9.13 11.21
C GLN A 124 -0.65 -10.04 12.01
N THR A 125 -0.27 -11.30 12.20
CA THR A 125 -1.05 -12.25 13.01
C THR A 125 -1.11 -11.79 14.47
N GLN A 126 0.02 -11.31 15.03
CA GLN A 126 0.07 -10.78 16.39
C GLN A 126 -0.80 -9.52 16.54
N GLU A 127 -0.75 -8.61 15.57
CA GLU A 127 -1.58 -7.40 15.52
C GLU A 127 -3.08 -7.75 15.53
N PHE A 128 -3.52 -8.71 14.69
CA PHE A 128 -4.91 -9.18 14.71
C PHE A 128 -5.30 -9.84 16.03
N LEU A 129 -4.43 -10.65 16.64
CA LEU A 129 -4.71 -11.31 17.92
C LEU A 129 -4.81 -10.29 19.07
N ALA A 130 -3.99 -9.24 19.06
CA ALA A 130 -4.06 -8.15 20.01
C ALA A 130 -5.39 -7.40 19.89
N LEU A 131 -5.80 -7.06 18.65
CA LEU A 131 -7.08 -6.40 18.40
C LEU A 131 -8.26 -7.28 18.82
N ARG A 132 -8.26 -8.57 18.47
CA ARG A 132 -9.28 -9.54 18.91
C ARG A 132 -9.46 -9.53 20.42
N SER A 133 -8.35 -9.53 21.16
CA SER A 133 -8.36 -9.53 22.63
C SER A 133 -8.96 -8.23 23.18
N ARG A 134 -8.65 -7.08 22.56
CA ARG A 134 -9.23 -5.78 22.93
C ARG A 134 -10.76 -5.74 22.73
N LEU A 135 -11.24 -6.36 21.64
CA LEU A 135 -12.64 -6.35 21.25
C LEU A 135 -13.46 -7.50 21.84
N TYR A 136 -12.85 -8.38 22.64
CA TYR A 136 -13.49 -9.58 23.19
C TYR A 136 -14.80 -9.29 23.95
N LYS A 137 -14.85 -8.18 24.70
CA LYS A 137 -16.02 -7.77 25.50
C LYS A 137 -17.23 -7.36 24.66
N LEU A 138 -17.08 -7.15 23.35
CA LEU A 138 -18.19 -6.82 22.47
C LEU A 138 -19.08 -8.02 22.17
N HIS A 139 -18.66 -9.24 22.52
CA HIS A 139 -19.40 -10.49 22.27
C HIS A 139 -19.79 -10.69 20.80
N LYS A 140 -19.00 -10.11 19.88
CA LYS A 140 -19.13 -10.28 18.43
C LYS A 140 -18.09 -11.27 17.93
N GLN A 141 -18.41 -12.00 16.87
CA GLN A 141 -17.43 -12.80 16.15
C GLN A 141 -16.36 -11.87 15.56
N PHE A 142 -15.09 -12.25 15.68
CA PHE A 142 -13.96 -11.48 15.16
C PHE A 142 -13.35 -12.19 13.96
N ASP A 143 -13.41 -11.55 12.79
CA ASP A 143 -12.93 -12.09 11.53
C ASP A 143 -11.76 -11.22 11.01
N PRO A 144 -10.49 -11.64 11.19
CA PRO A 144 -9.37 -10.93 10.57
C PRO A 144 -9.33 -11.21 9.08
N MET A 145 -9.18 -10.16 8.27
CA MET A 145 -9.14 -10.25 6.81
C MET A 145 -7.91 -9.53 6.25
N LEU A 146 -7.22 -10.20 5.33
CA LEU A 146 -6.24 -9.57 4.45
C LEU A 146 -6.92 -9.19 3.14
N GLY A 147 -7.03 -7.90 2.87
CA GLY A 147 -7.55 -7.38 1.61
C GLY A 147 -6.42 -7.19 0.59
N ALA A 148 -6.67 -7.52 -0.67
CA ALA A 148 -5.79 -7.18 -1.79
C ALA A 148 -6.53 -6.25 -2.76
N GLY A 149 -5.94 -5.10 -3.09
CA GLY A 149 -6.50 -4.11 -4.00
C GLY A 149 -6.43 -4.50 -5.48
N TYR A 150 -5.51 -5.37 -5.87
CA TYR A 150 -5.37 -5.93 -7.21
C TYR A 150 -4.91 -7.40 -7.18
N GLY A 151 -4.92 -8.05 -8.35
CA GLY A 151 -4.45 -9.42 -8.52
C GLY A 151 -5.45 -10.49 -8.07
N ARG A 152 -5.03 -11.75 -8.10
CA ARG A 152 -5.85 -12.90 -7.70
C ARG A 152 -5.09 -13.75 -6.67
N ALA A 153 -5.79 -14.22 -5.64
CA ALA A 153 -5.21 -15.10 -4.61
C ALA A 153 -4.76 -16.46 -5.19
N ARG A 154 -5.38 -16.90 -6.28
CA ARG A 154 -4.95 -18.04 -7.09
C ARG A 154 -4.72 -17.54 -8.52
N SER A 155 -3.49 -17.64 -8.97
CA SER A 155 -3.11 -17.47 -10.38
C SER A 155 -2.67 -18.82 -10.92
N GLU A 156 -2.87 -19.05 -12.21
CA GLU A 156 -2.23 -20.18 -12.87
C GLU A 156 -0.70 -20.04 -12.77
N PRO A 157 0.05 -21.15 -12.74
CA PRO A 157 1.51 -21.09 -12.80
C PRO A 157 1.94 -20.31 -14.05
N THR A 158 2.72 -19.24 -13.85
CA THR A 158 3.44 -18.61 -14.96
C THR A 158 4.46 -19.60 -15.52
N LYS A 159 4.58 -19.68 -16.85
CA LYS A 159 5.42 -20.66 -17.58
C LYS A 159 6.93 -20.37 -17.51
N ASP A 160 7.40 -19.72 -16.45
CA ASP A 160 8.81 -19.36 -16.29
C ASP A 160 9.51 -20.32 -15.31
#